data_AF-A0A8T0PHC6-F1
#
_entry.id   AF-A0A8T0PHC6-F1
#
_cell.length_a   1.000
_cell.length_b   1.000
_cell.length_c   1.000
_cell.angle_alpha   90.00
_cell.angle_beta   90.00
_cell.angle_gamma   90.00
#
_symmetry.space_group_name_H-M   'P 1'
#
loop_
_entity.id
_entity.type
_entity.pdbx_description
1 polymer ?
#
loop_
_entity_poly.entity_id
_entity_poly.type
_entity_poly.pdbx_seq_one_letter_code
_entity_poly.pdbx_strand_id
1 'polypeptide(L)'
;MASQSPPEAAPPPSAGLESMEGLVLDTVISKAGARPAAALACASTRFRAAVADESLWRRFCAEDLGLDAPVDPDGQQLPSFQVAYKVWLESFGMYPLPLVKRVKEFWSSMKIWLSENFPDAAKTLCKGVTEAQLKSAEDDLGFKLPMPTKLLYRFCNAQLPFSENHEVNKRIATHGIIGGYAFYDHWVNVHLSPLEQIVEETTEFYREFPDVFSGRKLIIVATSWFDPKTFLLNCSNGELYVGTNNLPLGEMLPCVPKALIKLTDNDLPQDGLLLWLEEHLRRLQNGMIKTRMLMKSRYISLYPEAPPSCTSAVTNGVKVRGSAVFVPEHPGDPQRSCMYTYSIRLSVPEACMLGGVYYSSCQLNSRHWTIRSRDRVVSDVRGEGVIGQSSAVSCAVTRSG
;
A
#
# COMPACT_ATOMS: atom_id res chain seq x y z
N MET A 1 -14.86 16.07 -89.35
CA MET A 1 -15.33 15.41 -88.13
C MET A 1 -14.32 15.73 -87.03
N ALA A 2 -14.67 16.65 -86.13
CA ALA A 2 -13.82 17.02 -85.00
C ALA A 2 -14.00 15.98 -83.88
N SER A 3 -12.90 15.33 -83.50
CA SER A 3 -12.85 14.40 -82.38
C SER A 3 -12.88 15.21 -81.07
N GLN A 4 -13.92 15.01 -80.27
CA GLN A 4 -14.00 15.55 -78.92
C GLN A 4 -13.06 14.77 -78.01
N SER A 5 -12.20 15.49 -77.30
CA SER A 5 -11.38 14.96 -76.20
C SER A 5 -12.29 14.43 -75.07
N PRO A 6 -11.90 13.36 -74.37
CA PRO A 6 -12.68 12.85 -73.25
C PRO A 6 -12.67 13.87 -72.09
N PRO A 7 -13.74 13.93 -71.29
CA PRO A 7 -13.78 14.80 -70.12
C PRO A 7 -12.72 14.37 -69.11
N GLU A 8 -11.98 15.35 -68.63
CA GLU A 8 -11.02 15.24 -67.54
C GLU A 8 -11.71 14.63 -66.31
N ALA A 9 -11.19 13.48 -65.85
CA ALA A 9 -11.72 12.80 -64.68
C ALA A 9 -11.55 13.70 -63.46
N ALA A 10 -12.67 14.05 -62.82
CA ALA A 10 -12.66 14.78 -61.56
C ALA A 10 -11.73 14.06 -60.56
N PRO A 11 -10.90 14.80 -59.80
CA PRO A 11 -10.06 14.18 -58.78
C PRO A 11 -10.96 13.44 -57.79
N PRO A 12 -10.53 12.26 -57.30
CA PRO A 12 -11.32 11.53 -56.31
C PRO A 12 -11.58 12.46 -55.11
N PRO A 13 -12.79 12.46 -54.53
CA PRO A 13 -13.04 13.24 -53.33
C PRO A 13 -12.01 12.83 -52.30
N SER A 14 -11.25 13.80 -51.79
CA SER A 14 -10.35 13.57 -50.67
C SER A 14 -11.20 13.12 -49.50
N ALA A 15 -11.24 11.81 -49.25
CA ALA A 15 -11.80 11.20 -48.06
C ALA A 15 -10.90 11.54 -46.87
N GLY A 16 -10.81 12.83 -46.54
CA GLY A 16 -10.10 13.34 -45.39
C GLY A 16 -10.97 13.15 -44.15
N LEU A 17 -10.33 12.97 -43.00
CA LEU A 17 -11.04 12.83 -41.72
C LEU A 17 -11.99 14.02 -41.43
N GLU A 18 -11.74 15.18 -42.03
CA GLU A 18 -12.59 16.38 -41.93
C GLU A 18 -13.94 16.25 -42.66
N SER A 19 -14.04 15.38 -43.67
CA SER A 19 -15.29 15.12 -44.39
C SER A 19 -16.20 14.13 -43.66
N MET A 20 -15.74 13.55 -42.55
CA MET A 20 -16.56 12.69 -41.70
C MET A 20 -17.50 13.58 -40.86
N GLU A 21 -18.78 13.19 -40.79
CA GLU A 21 -19.82 13.96 -40.10
C GLU A 21 -20.35 13.23 -38.86
N GLY A 22 -20.66 14.02 -37.83
CA GLY A 22 -21.39 13.61 -36.63
C GLY A 22 -20.78 12.41 -35.89
N LEU A 23 -21.65 11.46 -35.54
CA LEU A 23 -21.36 10.31 -34.67
C LEU A 23 -20.15 9.47 -35.11
N VAL A 24 -19.82 9.41 -36.40
CA VAL A 24 -18.69 8.62 -36.90
C VAL A 24 -17.37 9.25 -36.49
N LEU A 25 -17.24 10.57 -36.64
CA LEU A 25 -16.05 11.31 -36.23
C LEU A 25 -15.86 11.23 -34.70
N ASP A 26 -16.94 11.42 -33.94
CA ASP A 26 -16.91 11.33 -32.47
C ASP A 26 -16.51 9.92 -31.99
N THR A 27 -17.00 8.87 -32.65
CA THR A 27 -16.63 7.48 -32.35
C THR A 27 -15.15 7.22 -32.64
N VAL A 28 -14.63 7.71 -33.77
CA VAL A 28 -13.21 7.55 -34.14
C VAL A 28 -12.32 8.26 -33.13
N ILE A 29 -12.64 9.51 -32.77
CA ILE A 29 -11.89 10.31 -31.79
C ILE A 29 -11.92 9.63 -30.41
N SER A 30 -13.09 9.19 -29.96
CA SER A 30 -13.25 8.48 -28.69
C SER A 30 -12.44 7.18 -28.63
N LYS A 31 -12.32 6.46 -29.75
CA LYS A 31 -11.53 5.22 -29.83
C LYS A 31 -10.03 5.46 -29.95
N ALA A 32 -9.61 6.58 -30.54
CA ALA A 32 -8.20 6.92 -30.71
C ALA A 32 -7.54 7.37 -29.38
N GLY A 33 -8.34 7.88 -28.44
CA GLY A 33 -7.88 8.29 -27.11
C GLY A 33 -7.46 9.76 -27.02
N ALA A 34 -7.08 10.18 -25.82
CA ALA A 34 -6.88 11.59 -25.49
C ALA A 34 -5.73 12.27 -26.26
N ARG A 35 -4.60 11.57 -26.48
CA ARG A 35 -3.45 12.13 -27.21
C ARG A 35 -3.80 12.46 -28.67
N PRO A 36 -4.36 11.52 -29.47
CA PRO A 36 -4.85 11.85 -30.81
C PRO A 36 -5.94 12.91 -30.83
N ALA A 37 -6.88 12.90 -29.87
CA ALA A 37 -7.91 13.93 -29.76
C ALA A 37 -7.31 15.34 -29.57
N ALA A 38 -6.31 15.48 -28.70
CA ALA A 38 -5.58 16.73 -28.51
C ALA A 38 -4.84 17.17 -29.78
N ALA A 39 -4.20 16.24 -30.50
CA ALA A 39 -3.51 16.53 -31.75
C ALA A 39 -4.48 17.01 -32.85
N LEU A 40 -5.66 16.39 -32.96
CA LEU A 40 -6.71 16.81 -33.90
C LEU A 40 -7.22 18.22 -33.59
N ALA A 41 -7.35 18.58 -32.31
CA ALA A 41 -7.74 19.92 -31.87
C ALA A 41 -6.81 21.04 -32.39
N CYS A 42 -5.53 20.71 -32.57
CA CYS A 42 -4.52 21.62 -33.10
C CYS A 42 -4.54 21.72 -34.63
N ALA A 43 -5.07 20.71 -35.33
CA ALA A 43 -5.01 20.61 -36.78
C ALA A 43 -6.05 21.48 -37.51
N SER A 44 -7.24 21.69 -36.92
CA SER A 44 -8.35 22.39 -37.58
C SER A 44 -9.35 22.98 -36.58
N THR A 45 -10.02 24.07 -36.95
CA THR A 45 -11.09 24.67 -36.13
C THR A 45 -12.30 23.75 -36.01
N ARG A 46 -12.61 22.98 -37.06
CA ARG A 46 -13.68 21.97 -37.04
C ARG A 46 -13.39 20.85 -36.06
N PHE A 47 -12.18 20.27 -36.11
CA PHE A 47 -11.78 19.24 -35.15
C PHE A 47 -11.68 19.78 -33.73
N ARG A 48 -11.24 21.03 -33.56
CA ARG A 48 -11.26 21.69 -32.25
C ARG A 48 -12.67 21.78 -31.67
N ALA A 49 -13.67 22.09 -32.49
CA ALA A 49 -15.06 22.10 -32.05
C ALA A 49 -15.55 20.67 -31.72
N ALA A 50 -15.20 19.67 -32.53
CA ALA A 50 -15.58 18.28 -32.29
C ALA A 50 -14.98 17.70 -30.99
N VAL A 51 -13.72 18.04 -30.67
CA VAL A 51 -13.04 17.57 -29.45
C VAL A 51 -13.28 18.48 -28.24
N ALA A 52 -14.04 19.58 -28.37
CA ALA A 52 -14.37 20.45 -27.24
C ALA A 52 -15.49 19.88 -26.35
N ASP A 53 -16.07 18.73 -26.72
CA ASP A 53 -17.12 18.07 -25.96
C ASP A 53 -16.60 17.57 -24.59
N GLU A 54 -17.17 18.09 -23.51
CA GLU A 54 -16.87 17.68 -22.13
C GLU A 54 -17.22 16.20 -21.88
N SER A 55 -18.21 15.64 -22.58
CA SER A 55 -18.58 14.23 -22.42
C SER A 55 -17.45 13.28 -22.85
N LEU A 56 -16.71 13.67 -23.89
CA LEU A 56 -15.53 12.97 -24.40
C LEU A 56 -14.38 13.03 -23.39
N TRP A 57 -14.06 14.23 -22.88
CA TRP A 57 -12.97 14.38 -21.90
C TRP A 57 -13.31 13.74 -20.55
N ARG A 58 -14.58 13.75 -20.14
CA ARG A 58 -15.04 12.98 -18.98
C ARG A 58 -14.74 11.50 -19.14
N ARG A 59 -14.99 10.95 -20.34
CA ARG A 59 -14.68 9.55 -20.64
C ARG A 59 -13.18 9.27 -20.57
N PHE A 60 -12.34 10.10 -21.17
CA PHE A 60 -10.88 9.94 -21.09
C PHE A 60 -10.39 10.02 -19.65
N CYS A 61 -10.83 11.02 -18.87
CA CYS A 61 -10.52 11.15 -17.46
C CYS A 61 -10.95 9.91 -16.64
N ALA A 62 -12.13 9.34 -16.91
CA ALA A 62 -12.60 8.14 -16.25
C ALA A 62 -11.78 6.89 -16.64
N GLU A 63 -11.50 6.69 -17.92
CA GLU A 63 -10.80 5.51 -18.44
C GLU A 63 -9.30 5.51 -18.05
N ASP A 64 -8.63 6.65 -18.26
CA ASP A 64 -7.17 6.79 -18.12
C ASP A 64 -6.74 7.09 -16.69
N LEU A 65 -7.52 7.89 -15.97
CA LEU A 65 -7.15 8.44 -14.66
C LEU A 65 -8.11 8.02 -13.54
N GLY A 66 -9.22 7.35 -13.85
CA GLY A 66 -10.23 6.97 -12.86
C GLY A 66 -10.82 8.19 -12.15
N LEU A 67 -11.11 9.26 -12.92
CA LEU A 67 -11.72 10.49 -12.41
C LEU A 67 -13.20 10.56 -12.79
N ASP A 68 -14.01 10.87 -11.80
CA ASP A 68 -15.46 11.05 -11.86
C ASP A 68 -15.89 12.53 -11.78
N ALA A 69 -14.96 13.40 -11.40
CA ALA A 69 -15.09 14.86 -11.38
C ALA A 69 -13.83 15.54 -11.99
N PRO A 70 -13.94 16.77 -12.49
CA PRO A 70 -12.79 17.51 -13.03
C PRO A 70 -11.93 18.04 -11.88
N VAL A 71 -11.06 17.20 -11.33
CA VAL A 71 -10.16 17.57 -10.24
C VAL A 71 -8.70 17.46 -10.64
N ASP A 72 -7.85 18.28 -10.03
CA ASP A 72 -6.41 18.17 -10.14
C ASP A 72 -5.87 16.96 -9.32
N PRO A 73 -4.56 16.64 -9.41
CA PRO A 73 -3.97 15.59 -8.60
C PRO A 73 -4.05 15.74 -7.08
N ASP A 74 -4.20 16.98 -6.60
CA ASP A 74 -4.36 17.30 -5.18
C ASP A 74 -5.83 17.24 -4.73
N GLY A 75 -6.76 16.96 -5.66
CA GLY A 75 -8.20 16.88 -5.42
C GLY A 75 -8.93 18.23 -5.48
N GLN A 76 -8.29 19.30 -5.96
CA GLN A 76 -8.92 20.60 -6.13
C GLN A 76 -9.81 20.61 -7.38
N GLN A 77 -10.97 21.24 -7.28
CA GLN A 77 -11.92 21.36 -8.40
C GLN A 77 -11.34 22.24 -9.51
N LEU A 78 -11.46 21.77 -10.74
CA LEU A 78 -11.06 22.47 -11.95
C LEU A 78 -12.29 22.81 -12.82
N PRO A 79 -12.17 23.79 -13.74
CA PRO A 79 -13.32 24.25 -14.52
C PRO A 79 -13.92 23.20 -15.47
N SER A 80 -13.16 22.18 -15.88
CA SER A 80 -13.58 21.24 -16.93
C SER A 80 -12.73 19.96 -16.94
N PHE A 81 -13.26 18.86 -17.50
CA PHE A 81 -12.51 17.59 -17.62
C PHE A 81 -11.31 17.71 -18.56
N GLN A 82 -11.41 18.54 -19.60
CA GLN A 82 -10.28 18.81 -20.49
C GLN A 82 -9.13 19.48 -19.73
N VAL A 83 -9.44 20.47 -18.88
CA VAL A 83 -8.45 21.14 -18.04
C VAL A 83 -7.83 20.15 -17.05
N ALA A 84 -8.66 19.32 -16.42
CA ALA A 84 -8.18 18.26 -15.53
C ALA A 84 -7.21 17.32 -16.25
N TYR A 85 -7.59 16.77 -17.40
CA TYR A 85 -6.74 15.87 -18.16
C TYR A 85 -5.38 16.49 -18.49
N LYS A 86 -5.36 17.78 -18.89
CA LYS A 86 -4.13 18.52 -19.17
C LYS A 86 -3.25 18.63 -17.92
N VAL A 87 -3.80 19.05 -16.78
CA VAL A 87 -3.04 19.20 -15.52
C VAL A 87 -2.46 17.86 -15.06
N TRP A 88 -3.22 16.77 -15.22
CA TRP A 88 -2.75 15.43 -14.92
C TRP A 88 -1.61 14.98 -15.84
N LEU A 89 -1.71 15.27 -17.14
CA LEU A 89 -0.64 14.97 -18.10
C LEU A 89 0.62 15.81 -17.83
N GLU A 90 0.48 17.07 -17.44
CA GLU A 90 1.62 17.91 -17.04
C GLU A 90 2.32 17.38 -15.78
N SER A 91 1.55 16.85 -14.82
CA SER A 91 2.09 16.37 -13.53
C SER A 91 2.64 14.94 -13.60
N PHE A 92 2.03 14.05 -14.40
CA PHE A 92 2.33 12.61 -14.42
C PHE A 92 2.65 12.05 -15.81
N GLY A 93 2.61 12.86 -16.88
CA GLY A 93 2.77 12.38 -18.26
C GLY A 93 4.14 11.79 -18.60
N MET A 94 5.14 11.99 -17.72
CA MET A 94 6.45 11.34 -17.81
C MET A 94 6.46 9.88 -17.33
N TYR A 95 5.40 9.45 -16.66
CA TYR A 95 5.23 8.07 -16.19
C TYR A 95 4.32 7.26 -17.12
N PRO A 96 4.49 5.94 -17.20
CA PRO A 96 3.53 5.06 -17.88
C PRO A 96 2.14 5.21 -17.25
N LEU A 97 1.15 5.55 -18.07
CA LEU A 97 -0.22 5.77 -17.62
C LEU A 97 -0.81 4.57 -16.85
N PRO A 98 -0.58 3.29 -17.26
CA PRO A 98 -1.04 2.14 -16.47
C PRO A 98 -0.50 2.12 -15.05
N LEU A 99 0.76 2.54 -14.86
CA LEU A 99 1.38 2.61 -13.54
C LEU A 99 0.79 3.76 -12.71
N VAL A 100 0.55 4.93 -13.31
CA VAL A 100 -0.12 6.08 -12.66
C VAL A 100 -1.49 5.66 -12.13
N LYS A 101 -2.28 4.97 -12.96
CA LYS A 101 -3.59 4.46 -12.58
C LYS A 101 -3.50 3.48 -11.41
N ARG A 102 -2.61 2.48 -11.50
CA ARG A 102 -2.40 1.47 -10.45
C ARG A 102 -2.03 2.09 -9.11
N VAL A 103 -1.06 3.02 -9.08
CA VAL A 103 -0.60 3.66 -7.84
C VAL A 103 -1.67 4.59 -7.26
N LYS A 104 -2.40 5.31 -8.13
CA LYS A 104 -3.55 6.13 -7.70
C LYS A 104 -4.62 5.25 -7.04
N GLU A 105 -5.01 4.16 -7.69
CA GLU A 105 -6.01 3.21 -7.17
C GLU A 105 -5.60 2.64 -5.81
N PHE A 106 -4.32 2.25 -5.66
CA PHE A 106 -3.76 1.83 -4.37
C PHE A 106 -3.94 2.90 -3.29
N TRP A 107 -3.45 4.13 -3.52
CA TRP A 107 -3.50 5.19 -2.51
C TRP A 107 -4.92 5.66 -2.21
N SER A 108 -5.79 5.77 -3.22
CA SER A 108 -7.22 6.07 -3.03
C SER A 108 -7.86 5.03 -2.12
N SER A 109 -7.64 3.75 -2.41
CA SER A 109 -8.20 2.65 -1.63
C SER A 109 -7.65 2.60 -0.19
N MET A 110 -6.34 2.84 -0.02
CA MET A 110 -5.70 2.90 1.30
C MET A 110 -6.23 4.08 2.12
N LYS A 111 -6.36 5.27 1.52
CA LYS A 111 -6.90 6.47 2.17
C LYS A 111 -8.35 6.26 2.62
N ILE A 112 -9.19 5.64 1.78
CA ILE A 112 -10.57 5.27 2.14
C ILE A 112 -10.58 4.28 3.30
N TRP A 113 -9.80 3.20 3.21
CA TRP A 113 -9.78 2.21 4.28
C TRP A 113 -9.32 2.82 5.61
N LEU A 114 -8.28 3.65 5.59
CA LEU A 114 -7.78 4.33 6.79
C LEU A 114 -8.80 5.33 7.36
N SER A 115 -9.48 6.12 6.52
CA SER A 115 -10.46 7.09 7.02
C SER A 115 -11.67 6.39 7.68
N GLU A 116 -12.05 5.22 7.21
CA GLU A 116 -13.15 4.42 7.78
C GLU A 116 -12.73 3.62 9.03
N ASN A 117 -11.53 3.03 9.01
CA ASN A 117 -11.13 2.02 10.00
C ASN A 117 -10.08 2.53 11.01
N PHE A 118 -9.27 3.52 10.64
CA PHE A 118 -8.21 4.07 11.46
C PHE A 118 -7.95 5.58 11.22
N PRO A 119 -8.90 6.47 11.57
CA PRO A 119 -8.80 7.90 11.24
C PRO A 119 -7.54 8.59 11.76
N ASP A 120 -7.02 8.18 12.92
CA ASP A 120 -5.81 8.79 13.49
C ASP A 120 -4.55 8.45 12.68
N ALA A 121 -4.47 7.25 12.11
CA ALA A 121 -3.42 6.92 11.14
C ALA A 121 -3.63 7.64 9.81
N ALA A 122 -4.88 7.83 9.35
CA ALA A 122 -5.17 8.61 8.15
C ALA A 122 -4.63 10.05 8.24
N LYS A 123 -4.72 10.68 9.41
CA LYS A 123 -4.20 12.05 9.66
C LYS A 123 -2.68 12.15 9.58
N THR A 124 -1.97 11.03 9.68
CA THR A 124 -0.51 11.02 9.53
C THR A 124 -0.08 11.05 8.07
N LEU A 125 -0.97 10.82 7.11
CA LEU A 125 -0.59 10.77 5.70
C LEU A 125 -0.15 12.15 5.18
N CYS A 126 1.02 12.20 4.58
CA CYS A 126 1.61 13.41 4.03
C CYS A 126 1.19 13.63 2.56
N LYS A 127 1.15 14.91 2.15
CA LYS A 127 0.98 15.29 0.74
C LYS A 127 2.09 14.65 -0.11
N GLY A 128 1.77 14.26 -1.34
CA GLY A 128 2.76 13.74 -2.28
C GLY A 128 3.88 14.73 -2.60
N VAL A 129 5.06 14.21 -2.93
CA VAL A 129 6.25 15.02 -3.22
C VAL A 129 6.26 15.54 -4.66
N THR A 130 7.05 16.59 -4.91
CA THR A 130 7.33 17.09 -6.27
C THR A 130 8.43 16.29 -6.98
N GLU A 131 8.51 16.36 -8.30
CA GLU A 131 9.67 15.82 -9.06
C GLU A 131 11.00 16.44 -8.62
N ALA A 132 10.98 17.72 -8.22
CA ALA A 132 12.16 18.40 -7.70
C ALA A 132 12.63 17.81 -6.35
N GLN A 133 11.69 17.50 -5.45
CA GLN A 133 12.00 16.82 -4.19
C GLN A 133 12.52 15.40 -4.42
N LEU A 134 11.92 14.63 -5.33
CA LEU A 134 12.43 13.31 -5.71
C LEU A 134 13.86 13.39 -6.25
N LYS A 135 14.10 14.36 -7.15
CA LYS A 135 15.43 14.58 -7.70
C LYS A 135 16.44 14.93 -6.62
N SER A 136 16.09 15.83 -5.69
CA SER A 136 16.96 16.17 -4.55
C SER A 136 17.30 14.93 -3.73
N ALA A 137 16.31 14.11 -3.38
CA ALA A 137 16.53 12.89 -2.61
C ALA A 137 17.42 11.87 -3.37
N GLU A 138 17.22 11.70 -4.68
CA GLU A 138 18.08 10.85 -5.51
C GLU A 138 19.51 11.37 -5.62
N ASP A 139 19.68 12.70 -5.66
CA ASP A 139 20.99 13.34 -5.72
C ASP A 139 21.72 13.18 -4.36
N ASP A 140 21.01 13.30 -3.23
CA ASP A 140 21.54 13.06 -1.87
C ASP A 140 21.91 11.58 -1.64
N LEU A 141 21.08 10.64 -2.13
CA LEU A 141 21.35 9.19 -2.07
C LEU A 141 22.46 8.75 -3.03
N GLY A 142 22.74 9.53 -4.08
CA GLY A 142 23.70 9.19 -5.13
C GLY A 142 23.21 8.13 -6.12
N PHE A 143 21.91 7.80 -6.13
CA PHE A 143 21.31 6.88 -7.09
C PHE A 143 19.81 7.09 -7.30
N LYS A 144 19.29 6.52 -8.39
CA LYS A 144 17.89 6.63 -8.79
C LYS A 144 16.98 5.66 -8.05
N LEU A 145 15.80 6.15 -7.66
CA LEU A 145 14.73 5.35 -7.09
C LEU A 145 13.99 4.59 -8.20
N PRO A 146 13.49 3.37 -7.92
CA PRO A 146 12.64 2.65 -8.87
C PRO A 146 11.41 3.47 -9.26
N MET A 147 10.99 3.37 -10.52
CA MET A 147 9.86 4.15 -11.04
C MET A 147 8.55 3.95 -10.24
N PRO A 148 8.16 2.71 -9.83
CA PRO A 148 6.96 2.52 -9.02
C PRO A 148 7.09 3.19 -7.64
N THR A 149 8.25 3.07 -6.99
CA THR A 149 8.57 3.77 -5.74
C THR A 149 8.45 5.29 -5.89
N LYS A 150 9.05 5.91 -6.92
CA LYS A 150 8.91 7.37 -7.15
C LYS A 150 7.45 7.78 -7.24
N LEU A 151 6.68 7.05 -8.03
CA LEU A 151 5.27 7.35 -8.24
C LEU A 151 4.43 7.16 -6.97
N LEU A 152 4.77 6.15 -6.15
CA LEU A 152 4.16 5.95 -4.83
C LEU A 152 4.28 7.22 -3.98
N TYR A 153 5.48 7.81 -3.91
CA TYR A 153 5.74 9.02 -3.13
C TYR A 153 5.16 10.29 -3.78
N ARG A 154 5.02 10.36 -5.12
CA ARG A 154 4.33 11.46 -5.82
C ARG A 154 2.85 11.59 -5.41
N PHE A 155 2.18 10.48 -5.09
CA PHE A 155 0.77 10.49 -4.67
C PHE A 155 0.58 10.70 -3.17
N CYS A 156 1.54 10.28 -2.35
CA CYS A 156 1.52 10.45 -0.91
C CYS A 156 2.94 10.28 -0.37
N ASN A 157 3.45 11.26 0.38
CA ASN A 157 4.76 11.17 1.01
C ASN A 157 4.72 10.33 2.29
N ALA A 158 4.03 9.17 2.23
CA ALA A 158 3.84 8.25 3.34
C ALA A 158 3.29 8.92 4.61
N GLN A 159 3.93 8.72 5.76
CA GLN A 159 3.46 9.23 7.07
C GLN A 159 4.29 10.43 7.57
N LEU A 160 3.79 11.12 8.60
CA LEU A 160 4.54 12.13 9.33
C LEU A 160 5.84 11.51 9.86
N PRO A 161 6.98 12.20 9.71
CA PRO A 161 8.26 11.68 10.18
C PRO A 161 8.29 11.64 11.71
N PHE A 162 9.12 10.75 12.25
CA PHE A 162 9.54 10.89 13.64
C PHE A 162 10.43 12.12 13.79
N SER A 163 10.29 12.81 14.92
CA SER A 163 11.04 14.05 15.23
C SER A 163 11.99 13.84 16.41
N GLU A 164 12.76 14.85 16.81
CA GLU A 164 13.51 14.78 18.07
C GLU A 164 12.58 14.79 19.30
N ASN A 165 11.31 15.17 19.14
CA ASN A 165 10.36 15.26 20.25
C ASN A 165 9.77 13.90 20.60
N HIS A 166 10.30 13.30 21.66
CA HIS A 166 9.88 12.01 22.19
C HIS A 166 8.38 11.91 22.49
N GLU A 167 7.76 12.96 23.04
CA GLU A 167 6.33 12.94 23.38
C GLU A 167 5.44 12.96 22.15
N VAL A 168 5.87 13.64 21.08
CA VAL A 168 5.17 13.60 19.78
C VAL A 168 5.30 12.20 19.18
N ASN A 169 6.51 11.64 19.14
CA ASN A 169 6.77 10.32 18.56
C ASN A 169 6.00 9.23 19.30
N LYS A 170 5.94 9.28 20.63
CA LYS A 170 5.15 8.35 21.44
C LYS A 170 3.67 8.38 21.09
N ARG A 171 3.11 9.55 20.76
CA ARG A 171 1.71 9.67 20.31
C ARG A 171 1.50 9.10 18.93
N ILE A 172 2.45 9.30 18.00
CA ILE A 172 2.30 8.83 16.62
C ILE A 172 2.73 7.38 16.43
N ALA A 173 3.57 6.82 17.29
CA ALA A 173 4.12 5.48 17.14
C ALA A 173 3.05 4.37 17.00
N THR A 174 1.84 4.57 17.53
CA THR A 174 0.71 3.63 17.38
C THR A 174 0.06 3.66 15.99
N HIS A 175 0.34 4.66 15.18
CA HIS A 175 -0.35 4.96 13.92
C HIS A 175 0.33 4.39 12.68
N GLY A 176 1.30 3.49 12.82
CA GLY A 176 2.01 2.91 11.68
C GLY A 176 1.07 2.19 10.71
N ILE A 177 1.08 2.57 9.43
CA ILE A 177 0.17 2.00 8.43
C ILE A 177 0.60 0.61 7.95
N ILE A 178 1.89 0.27 8.11
CA ILE A 178 2.42 -1.09 7.91
C ILE A 178 1.98 -1.97 9.09
N GLY A 179 1.78 -1.38 10.26
CA GLY A 179 1.28 -2.06 11.45
C GLY A 179 2.35 -2.88 12.16
N GLY A 180 1.92 -3.72 13.09
CA GLY A 180 2.84 -4.60 13.80
C GLY A 180 2.17 -5.51 14.81
N TYR A 181 2.88 -5.77 15.91
CA TYR A 181 2.47 -6.67 16.98
C TYR A 181 3.08 -6.20 18.30
N ALA A 182 2.43 -6.58 19.39
CA ALA A 182 2.94 -6.36 20.74
C ALA A 182 2.85 -7.67 21.53
N PHE A 183 3.89 -7.98 22.29
CA PHE A 183 3.92 -9.08 23.24
C PHE A 183 4.98 -8.80 24.31
N TYR A 184 4.65 -9.04 25.58
CA TYR A 184 5.50 -8.67 26.71
C TYR A 184 5.94 -7.19 26.64
N ASP A 185 7.23 -6.93 26.67
CA ASP A 185 7.90 -5.63 26.52
C ASP A 185 8.28 -5.31 25.08
N HIS A 186 8.04 -6.21 24.12
CA HIS A 186 8.35 -6.01 22.72
C HIS A 186 7.14 -5.45 21.96
N TRP A 187 7.29 -4.25 21.42
CA TRP A 187 6.25 -3.53 20.71
C TRP A 187 6.76 -2.97 19.38
N VAL A 188 6.32 -3.64 18.32
CA VAL A 188 6.58 -3.24 16.94
C VAL A 188 5.33 -2.62 16.36
N ASN A 189 5.51 -1.45 15.76
CA ASN A 189 4.53 -0.81 14.90
C ASN A 189 5.25 0.01 13.84
N VAL A 190 5.17 -0.45 12.60
CA VAL A 190 5.99 0.04 11.51
C VAL A 190 5.28 1.17 10.77
N HIS A 191 6.00 2.25 10.57
CA HIS A 191 5.58 3.41 9.79
C HIS A 191 6.21 3.35 8.42
N LEU A 192 5.46 3.72 7.38
CA LEU A 192 6.04 3.97 6.07
C LEU A 192 6.71 5.35 6.13
N SER A 193 8.01 5.41 5.91
CA SER A 193 8.82 6.61 6.09
C SER A 193 8.58 7.61 4.94
N PRO A 194 8.43 8.92 5.21
CA PRO A 194 8.45 9.97 4.20
C PRO A 194 9.84 10.09 3.57
N LEU A 195 9.91 10.65 2.36
CA LEU A 195 11.13 10.71 1.55
C LEU A 195 12.32 11.33 2.28
N GLU A 196 12.10 12.39 3.04
CA GLU A 196 13.14 13.07 3.80
C GLU A 196 13.76 12.14 4.87
N GLN A 197 12.90 11.40 5.58
CA GLN A 197 13.33 10.44 6.58
C GLN A 197 14.01 9.23 5.95
N ILE A 198 13.60 8.79 4.75
CA ILE A 198 14.30 7.73 4.00
C ILE A 198 15.75 8.13 3.74
N VAL A 199 15.99 9.35 3.26
CA VAL A 199 17.34 9.86 2.97
C VAL A 199 18.17 9.92 4.25
N GLU A 200 17.61 10.50 5.31
CA GLU A 200 18.27 10.63 6.62
C GLU A 200 18.64 9.26 7.20
N GLU A 201 17.65 8.37 7.41
CA GLU A 201 17.84 7.05 8.01
C GLU A 201 18.78 6.18 7.18
N THR A 202 18.68 6.22 5.84
CA THR A 202 19.57 5.47 4.96
C THR A 202 21.02 5.95 5.10
N THR A 203 21.23 7.26 5.18
CA THR A 203 22.56 7.86 5.30
C THR A 203 23.18 7.58 6.66
N GLU A 204 22.39 7.62 7.72
CA GLU A 204 22.84 7.25 9.08
C GLU A 204 23.17 5.76 9.17
N PHE A 205 22.27 4.91 8.67
CA PHE A 205 22.48 3.45 8.69
C PHE A 205 23.68 3.02 7.83
N TYR A 206 23.92 3.69 6.70
CA TYR A 206 25.14 3.49 5.90
C TYR A 206 26.41 3.85 6.67
N ARG A 207 26.40 4.95 7.44
CA ARG A 207 27.55 5.37 8.25
C ARG A 207 27.85 4.37 9.37
N GLU A 208 26.81 3.80 9.98
CA GLU A 208 26.96 2.84 11.08
C GLU A 208 27.32 1.43 10.58
N PHE A 209 26.73 0.98 9.48
CA PHE A 209 26.88 -0.39 8.96
C PHE A 209 27.20 -0.42 7.45
N PRO A 210 28.36 0.11 7.02
CA PRO A 210 28.72 0.22 5.61
C PRO A 210 28.75 -1.13 4.88
N ASP A 211 29.12 -2.21 5.58
CA ASP A 211 29.20 -3.55 5.01
C ASP A 211 27.83 -4.06 4.52
N VAL A 212 26.73 -3.64 5.15
CA VAL A 212 25.37 -3.95 4.71
C VAL A 212 25.11 -3.38 3.31
N PHE A 213 25.77 -2.29 2.93
CA PHE A 213 25.57 -1.64 1.64
C PHE A 213 26.58 -2.05 0.58
N SER A 214 27.52 -2.94 0.88
CA SER A 214 28.57 -3.37 -0.05
C SER A 214 28.02 -3.78 -1.42
N GLY A 215 28.14 -2.88 -2.40
CA GLY A 215 27.63 -3.06 -3.77
C GLY A 215 26.11 -3.00 -3.93
N ARG A 216 25.36 -2.61 -2.90
CA ARG A 216 23.88 -2.59 -2.89
C ARG A 216 23.37 -1.16 -2.72
N LYS A 217 22.41 -0.77 -3.57
CA LYS A 217 21.71 0.53 -3.47
C LYS A 217 20.47 0.34 -2.62
N LEU A 218 20.65 0.28 -1.30
CA LEU A 218 19.56 0.08 -0.34
C LEU A 218 19.04 1.42 0.16
N ILE A 219 17.74 1.50 0.40
CA ILE A 219 17.09 2.59 1.14
C ILE A 219 16.20 2.00 2.23
N ILE A 220 16.09 2.68 3.37
CA ILE A 220 15.18 2.34 4.46
C ILE A 220 13.82 2.98 4.18
N VAL A 221 12.81 2.18 3.86
CA VAL A 221 11.49 2.70 3.43
C VAL A 221 10.44 2.66 4.53
N ALA A 222 10.68 1.86 5.58
CA ALA A 222 9.76 1.77 6.71
C ALA A 222 10.51 1.29 7.95
N THR A 223 10.18 1.88 9.10
CA THR A 223 10.79 1.53 10.39
C THR A 223 9.78 1.57 11.53
N SER A 224 10.13 0.96 12.66
CA SER A 224 9.38 1.09 13.91
C SER A 224 10.21 1.85 14.94
N TRP A 225 9.52 2.67 15.74
CA TRP A 225 10.16 3.58 16.70
C TRP A 225 10.70 2.88 17.96
N PHE A 226 9.91 2.01 18.59
CA PHE A 226 10.25 1.44 19.90
C PHE A 226 11.21 0.26 19.80
N ASP A 227 10.86 -0.71 18.95
CA ASP A 227 11.67 -1.89 18.69
C ASP A 227 12.04 -1.91 17.20
N PRO A 228 13.34 -2.03 16.85
CA PRO A 228 13.79 -1.85 15.49
C PRO A 228 13.28 -2.97 14.59
N LYS A 229 12.31 -2.63 13.74
CA LYS A 229 11.91 -3.46 12.59
C LYS A 229 11.99 -2.61 11.34
N THR A 230 12.97 -2.93 10.50
CA THR A 230 13.34 -2.11 9.35
C THR A 230 13.04 -2.83 8.04
N PHE A 231 12.46 -2.11 7.08
CA PHE A 231 12.27 -2.57 5.72
C PHE A 231 13.20 -1.82 4.78
N LEU A 232 13.91 -2.58 3.93
CA LEU A 232 14.91 -2.05 3.02
C LEU A 232 14.53 -2.37 1.58
N LEU A 233 14.51 -1.37 0.72
CA LEU A 233 14.31 -1.55 -0.73
C LEU A 233 15.66 -1.50 -1.43
N ASN A 234 15.98 -2.51 -2.24
CA ASN A 234 17.12 -2.46 -3.15
C ASN A 234 16.72 -1.78 -4.46
N CYS A 235 17.16 -0.54 -4.65
CA CYS A 235 16.84 0.28 -5.82
C CYS A 235 17.47 -0.24 -7.13
N SER A 236 18.44 -1.17 -7.06
CA SER A 236 19.06 -1.74 -8.27
C SER A 236 18.20 -2.83 -8.90
N ASN A 237 17.50 -3.63 -8.09
CA ASN A 237 16.77 -4.80 -8.56
C ASN A 237 15.28 -4.81 -8.13
N GLY A 238 14.86 -3.83 -7.33
CA GLY A 238 13.48 -3.66 -6.89
C GLY A 238 13.07 -4.61 -5.76
N GLU A 239 13.97 -5.41 -5.19
CA GLU A 239 13.64 -6.34 -4.11
C GLU A 239 13.42 -5.60 -2.79
N LEU A 240 12.30 -5.89 -2.12
CA LEU A 240 12.01 -5.43 -0.77
C LEU A 240 12.42 -6.49 0.26
N TYR A 241 13.07 -6.02 1.31
CA TYR A 241 13.60 -6.83 2.40
C TYR A 241 13.07 -6.37 3.75
N VAL A 242 13.02 -7.28 4.72
CA VAL A 242 12.91 -6.98 6.15
C VAL A 242 14.20 -7.40 6.83
N GLY A 243 14.73 -6.53 7.70
CA GLY A 243 15.89 -6.83 8.52
C GLY A 243 15.60 -7.92 9.55
N THR A 244 16.63 -8.73 9.84
CA THR A 244 16.61 -9.68 10.96
C THR A 244 17.34 -9.09 12.17
N ASN A 245 17.44 -9.82 13.27
CA ASN A 245 18.30 -9.41 14.40
C ASN A 245 19.78 -9.25 13.99
N ASN A 246 20.21 -9.93 12.93
CA ASN A 246 21.56 -9.86 12.36
C ASN A 246 21.64 -8.88 11.19
N LEU A 247 20.70 -7.93 11.08
CA LEU A 247 20.76 -6.86 10.08
C LEU A 247 22.11 -6.10 10.09
N PRO A 248 22.74 -5.81 11.26
CA PRO A 248 24.10 -5.25 11.28
C PRO A 248 25.16 -6.10 10.56
N LEU A 249 24.95 -7.41 10.42
CA LEU A 249 25.79 -8.34 9.66
C LEU A 249 25.31 -8.53 8.22
N GLY A 250 24.28 -7.80 7.80
CA GLY A 250 23.69 -7.83 6.47
C GLY A 250 22.62 -8.90 6.25
N GLU A 251 22.16 -9.59 7.29
CA GLU A 251 21.12 -10.61 7.18
C GLU A 251 19.72 -9.98 7.03
N MET A 252 19.08 -10.28 5.91
CA MET A 252 17.78 -9.76 5.51
C MET A 252 16.94 -10.86 4.86
N LEU A 253 15.62 -10.74 4.94
CA LEU A 253 14.68 -11.69 4.34
C LEU A 253 13.82 -11.01 3.26
N PRO A 254 13.64 -11.63 2.08
CA PRO A 254 12.82 -11.04 1.02
C PRO A 254 11.34 -11.03 1.43
N CYS A 255 10.68 -9.89 1.22
CA CYS A 255 9.27 -9.70 1.56
C CYS A 255 8.31 -10.15 0.45
N VAL A 256 8.79 -10.26 -0.79
CA VAL A 256 8.00 -10.53 -1.98
C VAL A 256 8.68 -11.61 -2.83
N PRO A 257 7.94 -12.53 -3.46
CA PRO A 257 8.51 -13.48 -4.42
C PRO A 257 9.21 -12.77 -5.57
N LYS A 258 10.50 -13.07 -5.76
CA LYS A 258 11.35 -12.45 -6.80
C LYS A 258 10.76 -12.51 -8.21
N ALA A 259 10.04 -13.58 -8.53
CA ALA A 259 9.42 -13.77 -9.85
C ALA A 259 8.34 -12.73 -10.21
N LEU A 260 7.81 -12.00 -9.23
CA LEU A 260 6.81 -10.95 -9.45
C LEU A 260 7.43 -9.59 -9.79
N ILE A 261 8.72 -9.39 -9.48
CA ILE A 261 9.41 -8.11 -9.65
C ILE A 261 9.85 -7.96 -11.11
N LYS A 262 9.51 -6.82 -11.72
CA LYS A 262 9.76 -6.52 -13.13
C LYS A 262 10.06 -5.03 -13.32
N LEU A 263 11.30 -4.61 -13.14
CA LEU A 263 11.66 -3.18 -13.25
C LEU A 263 11.68 -2.64 -14.68
N THR A 264 11.90 -3.50 -15.67
CA THR A 264 12.11 -3.11 -17.09
C THR A 264 10.88 -3.37 -17.96
N ASP A 265 9.72 -3.58 -17.36
CA ASP A 265 8.46 -3.66 -18.11
C ASP A 265 8.09 -2.24 -18.59
N ASN A 266 7.95 -2.08 -19.91
CA ASN A 266 7.76 -0.76 -20.53
C ASN A 266 6.43 -0.11 -20.14
N ASP A 267 5.40 -0.91 -19.84
CA ASP A 267 4.06 -0.39 -19.56
C ASP A 267 3.73 -0.42 -18.07
N LEU A 268 4.23 -1.44 -17.33
CA LEU A 268 3.88 -1.63 -15.93
C LEU A 268 5.06 -2.17 -15.10
N PRO A 269 6.08 -1.34 -14.83
CA PRO A 269 7.19 -1.75 -13.98
C PRO A 269 6.70 -2.04 -12.56
N GLN A 270 7.32 -3.01 -11.89
CA GLN A 270 6.91 -3.51 -10.58
C GLN A 270 8.13 -3.69 -9.70
N ASP A 271 8.12 -3.05 -8.54
CA ASP A 271 9.07 -3.28 -7.45
C ASP A 271 8.37 -3.98 -6.28
N GLY A 272 9.18 -4.48 -5.35
CA GLY A 272 8.73 -5.18 -4.17
C GLY A 272 7.98 -4.29 -3.18
N LEU A 273 8.22 -2.97 -3.17
CA LEU A 273 7.54 -2.06 -2.27
C LEU A 273 6.06 -1.92 -2.64
N LEU A 274 5.76 -1.59 -3.88
CA LEU A 274 4.37 -1.48 -4.34
C LEU A 274 3.63 -2.81 -4.22
N LEU A 275 4.26 -3.92 -4.64
CA LEU A 275 3.68 -5.26 -4.53
C LEU A 275 3.34 -5.65 -3.09
N TRP A 276 4.23 -5.34 -2.15
CA TRP A 276 4.01 -5.64 -0.74
C TRP A 276 2.87 -4.81 -0.16
N LEU A 277 2.84 -3.50 -0.48
CA LEU A 277 1.81 -2.58 -0.02
C LEU A 277 0.42 -2.93 -0.55
N GLU A 278 0.31 -3.32 -1.82
CA GLU A 278 -0.95 -3.78 -2.41
C GLU A 278 -1.48 -5.06 -1.73
N GLU A 279 -0.61 -6.03 -1.47
CA GLU A 279 -0.98 -7.23 -0.72
C GLU A 279 -1.38 -6.90 0.72
N HIS A 280 -0.67 -5.96 1.37
CA HIS A 280 -1.01 -5.49 2.71
C HIS A 280 -2.41 -4.83 2.74
N LEU A 281 -2.70 -3.93 1.79
CA LEU A 281 -4.02 -3.33 1.63
C LEU A 281 -5.09 -4.39 1.34
N ARG A 282 -4.83 -5.36 0.46
CA ARG A 282 -5.76 -6.45 0.18
C ARG A 282 -6.12 -7.22 1.46
N ARG A 283 -5.14 -7.47 2.34
CA ARG A 283 -5.35 -8.13 3.64
C ARG A 283 -6.12 -7.26 4.64
N LEU A 284 -5.97 -5.95 4.58
CA LEU A 284 -6.79 -5.01 5.36
C LEU A 284 -8.24 -5.02 4.87
N GLN A 285 -8.46 -4.95 3.55
CA GLN A 285 -9.78 -4.90 2.93
C GLN A 285 -10.57 -6.20 3.10
N ASN A 286 -9.91 -7.35 3.01
CA ASN A 286 -10.56 -8.66 3.21
C ASN A 286 -10.67 -9.08 4.69
N GLY A 287 -10.18 -8.24 5.61
CA GLY A 287 -10.23 -8.49 7.05
C GLY A 287 -9.28 -9.56 7.56
N MET A 288 -8.30 -10.02 6.76
CA MET A 288 -7.23 -10.92 7.21
C MET A 288 -6.41 -10.28 8.33
N ILE A 289 -6.15 -8.98 8.23
CA ILE A 289 -5.61 -8.14 9.31
C ILE A 289 -6.53 -6.96 9.54
N LYS A 290 -6.55 -6.41 10.75
CA LYS A 290 -7.43 -5.31 11.12
C LYS A 290 -6.87 -4.48 12.26
N THR A 291 -7.53 -3.38 12.55
CA THR A 291 -7.21 -2.59 13.75
C THR A 291 -7.59 -3.32 15.03
N ARG A 292 -6.76 -3.17 16.07
CA ARG A 292 -7.03 -3.66 17.42
C ARG A 292 -6.70 -2.59 18.44
N MET A 293 -7.31 -2.71 19.61
CA MET A 293 -6.95 -1.90 20.78
C MET A 293 -5.84 -2.61 21.55
N LEU A 294 -4.77 -1.88 21.84
CA LEU A 294 -3.76 -2.23 22.82
C LEU A 294 -3.80 -1.18 23.92
N MET A 295 -4.24 -1.59 25.11
CA MET A 295 -4.56 -0.67 26.21
C MET A 295 -5.54 0.44 25.75
N LYS A 296 -5.06 1.69 25.60
CA LYS A 296 -5.85 2.84 25.17
C LYS A 296 -5.60 3.24 23.72
N SER A 297 -4.70 2.57 23.03
CA SER A 297 -4.26 2.95 21.68
C SER A 297 -4.73 1.94 20.64
N ARG A 298 -5.17 2.45 19.50
CA ARG A 298 -5.48 1.62 18.32
C ARG A 298 -4.21 1.40 17.51
N TYR A 299 -4.05 0.24 16.89
CA TYR A 299 -2.99 -0.05 15.93
C TYR A 299 -3.47 -1.07 14.90
N ILE A 300 -2.79 -1.17 13.75
CA ILE A 300 -2.99 -2.26 12.79
C ILE A 300 -2.26 -3.50 13.31
N SER A 301 -3.03 -4.53 13.67
CA SER A 301 -2.50 -5.78 14.18
C SER A 301 -2.23 -6.76 13.04
N LEU A 302 -0.97 -7.18 12.92
CA LEU A 302 -0.54 -8.16 11.91
C LEU A 302 -0.94 -9.60 12.23
N TYR A 303 -1.47 -9.87 13.42
CA TYR A 303 -2.01 -11.20 13.75
C TYR A 303 -3.22 -11.52 12.86
N PRO A 304 -3.15 -12.60 12.06
CA PRO A 304 -4.24 -12.98 11.16
C PRO A 304 -5.57 -13.21 11.90
N GLU A 305 -6.68 -12.86 11.24
CA GLU A 305 -8.05 -13.03 11.73
C GLU A 305 -8.79 -14.18 11.03
N ALA A 306 -8.36 -14.58 9.84
CA ALA A 306 -9.04 -15.55 8.99
C ALA A 306 -8.15 -16.76 8.60
N PRO A 307 -8.74 -17.91 8.26
CA PRO A 307 -8.01 -19.08 7.74
C PRO A 307 -7.23 -18.77 6.45
N PRO A 308 -6.16 -19.54 6.15
CA PRO A 308 -5.61 -20.65 6.93
C PRO A 308 -4.72 -20.22 8.09
N SER A 309 -4.37 -18.93 8.18
CA SER A 309 -3.39 -18.40 9.14
C SER A 309 -3.99 -18.09 10.53
N CYS A 310 -5.30 -18.22 10.68
CA CYS A 310 -6.02 -18.15 11.94
C CYS A 310 -6.95 -19.37 12.06
N THR A 311 -6.80 -20.13 13.14
CA THR A 311 -7.63 -21.30 13.43
C THR A 311 -8.58 -21.00 14.57
N SER A 312 -9.78 -21.58 14.56
CA SER A 312 -10.75 -21.41 15.63
C SER A 312 -11.35 -22.73 16.08
N ALA A 313 -11.59 -22.86 17.38
CA ALA A 313 -12.34 -23.96 17.98
C ALA A 313 -13.41 -23.39 18.92
N VAL A 314 -14.53 -24.10 19.04
CA VAL A 314 -15.61 -23.75 19.97
C VAL A 314 -15.84 -24.92 20.91
N THR A 315 -15.90 -24.65 22.20
CA THR A 315 -16.20 -25.66 23.23
C THR A 315 -17.13 -25.04 24.25
N ASN A 316 -18.29 -25.67 24.48
CA ASN A 316 -19.32 -25.20 25.41
C ASN A 316 -19.68 -23.71 25.21
N GLY A 317 -19.78 -23.25 23.96
CA GLY A 317 -20.09 -21.85 23.63
C GLY A 317 -18.91 -20.87 23.75
N VAL A 318 -17.74 -21.29 24.24
CA VAL A 318 -16.52 -20.47 24.21
C VAL A 318 -15.76 -20.70 22.91
N LYS A 319 -15.61 -19.64 22.12
CA LYS A 319 -14.80 -19.64 20.89
C LYS A 319 -13.39 -19.17 21.19
N VAL A 320 -12.41 -20.01 20.89
CA VAL A 320 -10.98 -19.69 20.94
C VAL A 320 -10.44 -19.57 19.52
N ARG A 321 -9.72 -18.49 19.24
CA ARG A 321 -9.01 -18.25 17.98
C ARG A 321 -7.53 -18.08 18.24
N GLY A 322 -6.70 -18.71 17.41
CA GLY A 322 -5.24 -18.62 17.49
C GLY A 322 -4.66 -18.24 16.14
N SER A 323 -3.68 -17.34 16.15
CA SER A 323 -2.84 -17.06 14.98
C SER A 323 -1.43 -16.69 15.42
N ALA A 324 -0.46 -16.84 14.51
CA ALA A 324 0.94 -16.55 14.76
C ALA A 324 1.53 -15.66 13.67
N VAL A 325 2.56 -14.90 14.04
CA VAL A 325 3.32 -13.99 13.17
C VAL A 325 4.80 -14.22 13.39
N PHE A 326 5.57 -14.16 12.31
CA PHE A 326 7.02 -14.29 12.34
C PHE A 326 7.68 -12.96 12.75
N VAL A 327 8.71 -13.03 13.59
CA VAL A 327 9.39 -11.88 14.22
C VAL A 327 10.89 -11.92 13.88
N PRO A 328 11.30 -11.53 12.66
CA PRO A 328 12.68 -11.63 12.20
C PRO A 328 13.68 -10.79 12.99
N GLU A 329 13.26 -9.64 13.50
CA GLU A 329 14.10 -8.68 14.21
C GLU A 329 14.42 -9.08 15.66
N HIS A 330 13.65 -10.01 16.23
CA HIS A 330 13.88 -10.42 17.60
C HIS A 330 15.13 -11.31 17.68
N PRO A 331 16.02 -11.11 18.67
CA PRO A 331 17.27 -11.87 18.80
C PRO A 331 17.10 -13.40 18.97
N GLY A 332 15.85 -13.88 19.06
CA GLY A 332 15.52 -15.28 19.25
C GLY A 332 16.23 -15.94 20.45
N ASP A 333 16.19 -17.27 20.46
CA ASP A 333 17.12 -18.10 21.24
C ASP A 333 18.31 -18.41 20.29
N PRO A 334 19.58 -18.26 20.71
CA PRO A 334 20.75 -18.55 19.88
C PRO A 334 20.73 -19.94 19.21
N GLN A 335 19.98 -20.91 19.77
CA GLN A 335 19.83 -22.26 19.21
C GLN A 335 18.67 -22.41 18.22
N ARG A 336 17.79 -21.41 18.07
CA ARG A 336 16.60 -21.46 17.21
C ARG A 336 16.63 -20.34 16.17
N SER A 337 16.66 -20.71 14.90
CA SER A 337 16.85 -19.79 13.77
C SER A 337 15.67 -18.84 13.47
N CYS A 338 14.51 -18.98 14.10
CA CYS A 338 13.31 -18.19 13.79
C CYS A 338 12.42 -17.96 15.02
N MET A 339 12.11 -16.69 15.31
CA MET A 339 11.16 -16.32 16.38
C MET A 339 9.75 -16.13 15.81
N TYR A 340 8.75 -16.66 16.50
CA TYR A 340 7.34 -16.43 16.20
C TYR A 340 6.63 -15.97 17.47
N THR A 341 5.71 -15.03 17.30
CA THR A 341 4.77 -14.64 18.34
C THR A 341 3.36 -15.11 17.98
N TYR A 342 2.53 -15.36 18.97
CA TYR A 342 1.18 -15.84 18.77
C TYR A 342 0.17 -15.02 19.57
N SER A 343 -1.05 -14.94 19.05
CA SER A 343 -2.16 -14.27 19.71
C SER A 343 -3.33 -15.25 19.82
N ILE A 344 -3.77 -15.47 21.06
CA ILE A 344 -4.93 -16.27 21.41
C ILE A 344 -6.05 -15.32 21.80
N ARG A 345 -7.21 -15.49 21.20
CA ARG A 345 -8.38 -14.61 21.36
C ARG A 345 -9.58 -15.46 21.75
N LEU A 346 -10.12 -15.20 22.93
CA LEU A 346 -11.31 -15.86 23.44
C LEU A 346 -12.52 -14.94 23.26
N SER A 347 -13.65 -15.53 22.91
CA SER A 347 -14.93 -14.83 22.77
C SER A 347 -16.09 -15.76 23.13
N VAL A 348 -17.18 -15.19 23.64
CA VAL A 348 -18.44 -15.90 23.91
C VAL A 348 -19.50 -15.33 22.96
N PRO A 349 -19.59 -15.83 21.70
CA PRO A 349 -20.35 -15.20 20.63
C PRO A 349 -21.88 -15.22 20.86
N GLU A 350 -22.40 -16.30 21.43
CA GLU A 350 -23.79 -16.45 21.87
C GLU A 350 -23.77 -17.35 23.10
N ALA A 351 -24.43 -16.94 24.19
CA ALA A 351 -24.88 -17.83 25.26
C ALA A 351 -23.98 -19.04 25.57
N CYS A 352 -22.91 -18.88 26.34
CA CYS A 352 -22.22 -20.04 26.89
C CYS A 352 -23.20 -20.74 27.86
N MET A 353 -23.81 -21.85 27.43
CA MET A 353 -24.70 -22.65 28.27
C MET A 353 -23.98 -23.89 28.79
N LEU A 354 -23.85 -23.97 30.11
CA LEU A 354 -23.30 -25.13 30.81
C LEU A 354 -24.33 -25.59 31.83
N GLY A 355 -24.84 -26.82 31.67
CA GLY A 355 -25.84 -27.39 32.59
C GLY A 355 -27.15 -26.59 32.69
N GLY A 356 -27.57 -25.92 31.60
CA GLY A 356 -28.77 -25.07 31.58
C GLY A 356 -28.58 -23.66 32.15
N VAL A 357 -27.36 -23.31 32.60
CA VAL A 357 -27.01 -21.97 33.10
C VAL A 357 -26.30 -21.18 32.01
N TYR A 358 -26.72 -19.93 31.82
CA TYR A 358 -26.12 -18.99 30.87
C TYR A 358 -24.93 -18.25 31.47
N TYR A 359 -23.84 -18.18 30.72
CA TYR A 359 -22.65 -17.41 31.03
C TYR A 359 -22.40 -16.35 29.94
N SER A 360 -22.23 -15.11 30.37
CA SER A 360 -21.90 -13.97 29.50
C SER A 360 -20.40 -13.68 29.43
N SER A 361 -19.58 -14.39 30.21
CA SER A 361 -18.13 -14.23 30.26
C SER A 361 -17.45 -15.55 30.61
N CYS A 362 -16.16 -15.65 30.28
CA CYS A 362 -15.30 -16.76 30.68
C CYS A 362 -13.93 -16.21 31.08
N GLN A 363 -13.27 -16.87 32.03
CA GLN A 363 -11.91 -16.52 32.46
C GLN A 363 -10.96 -17.69 32.19
N LEU A 364 -9.78 -17.37 31.66
CA LEU A 364 -8.71 -18.34 31.49
C LEU A 364 -8.07 -18.63 32.86
N ASN A 365 -8.26 -19.84 33.38
CA ASN A 365 -7.70 -20.25 34.67
C ASN A 365 -6.35 -20.97 34.53
N SER A 366 -6.16 -21.76 33.48
CA SER A 366 -4.92 -22.48 33.21
C SER A 366 -4.64 -22.52 31.71
N ARG A 367 -3.39 -22.82 31.35
CA ARG A 367 -2.95 -22.97 29.96
C ARG A 367 -2.14 -24.24 29.78
N HIS A 368 -2.33 -24.87 28.63
CA HIS A 368 -1.49 -25.95 28.14
C HIS A 368 -1.19 -25.70 26.66
N TRP A 369 0.09 -25.58 26.31
CA TRP A 369 0.54 -25.38 24.94
C TRP A 369 1.49 -26.52 24.55
N THR A 370 1.18 -27.20 23.46
CA THR A 370 2.12 -28.09 22.79
C THR A 370 2.63 -27.38 21.54
N ILE A 371 3.89 -26.93 21.58
CA ILE A 371 4.53 -26.22 20.47
C ILE A 371 5.23 -27.24 19.59
N ARG A 372 4.91 -27.24 18.30
CA ARG A 372 5.49 -28.14 17.30
C ARG A 372 6.27 -27.36 16.26
N SER A 373 7.39 -27.93 15.82
CA SER A 373 8.08 -27.55 14.59
C SER A 373 7.98 -28.73 13.63
N ARG A 374 7.24 -28.55 12.54
CA ARG A 374 6.78 -29.65 11.68
C ARG A 374 6.08 -30.71 12.54
N ASP A 375 6.48 -31.98 12.44
CA ASP A 375 5.86 -33.07 13.19
C ASP A 375 6.47 -33.31 14.58
N ARG A 376 7.47 -32.52 14.98
CA ARG A 376 8.17 -32.70 16.26
C ARG A 376 7.66 -31.73 17.31
N VAL A 377 7.34 -32.25 18.50
CA VAL A 377 7.07 -31.41 19.68
C VAL A 377 8.40 -30.83 20.16
N VAL A 378 8.49 -29.49 20.17
CA VAL A 378 9.71 -28.75 20.58
C VAL A 378 9.54 -28.06 21.93
N SER A 379 8.32 -28.00 22.47
CA SER A 379 8.03 -27.51 23.81
C SER A 379 6.65 -27.98 24.28
N ASP A 380 6.52 -28.26 25.58
CA ASP A 380 5.24 -28.44 26.26
C ASP A 380 5.19 -27.46 27.44
N VAL A 381 4.21 -26.56 27.46
CA VAL A 381 4.08 -25.51 28.46
C VAL A 381 2.81 -25.72 29.24
N ARG A 382 2.92 -25.92 30.55
CA ARG A 382 1.78 -25.99 31.49
C ARG A 382 1.94 -24.92 32.55
N GLY A 383 0.85 -24.24 32.88
CA GLY A 383 0.85 -23.26 33.96
C GLY A 383 -0.50 -22.59 34.14
N GLU A 384 -0.54 -21.62 35.03
CA GLU A 384 -1.72 -20.79 35.28
C GLU A 384 -2.16 -20.02 34.02
N GLY A 385 -3.41 -19.60 34.00
CA GLY A 385 -3.95 -18.76 32.94
C GLY A 385 -3.30 -17.39 33.03
N VAL A 386 -2.31 -17.13 32.18
CA VAL A 386 -1.70 -15.82 32.10
C VAL A 386 -2.37 -15.06 30.97
N ILE A 387 -3.13 -14.04 31.34
CA ILE A 387 -3.56 -12.97 30.44
C ILE A 387 -2.39 -11.99 30.41
N GLY A 388 -1.44 -12.19 29.50
CA GLY A 388 -0.33 -11.25 29.33
C GLY A 388 -0.86 -9.85 28.98
N GLN A 389 -0.06 -8.83 29.30
CA GLN A 389 -0.28 -7.37 29.18
C GLN A 389 -0.77 -6.84 27.80
N SER A 390 -1.05 -7.73 26.83
CA SER A 390 -1.53 -7.42 25.48
C SER A 390 -2.72 -8.30 25.02
N SER A 391 -3.42 -8.99 25.92
CA SER A 391 -4.71 -9.62 25.60
C SER A 391 -5.85 -8.66 25.91
N ALA A 392 -6.15 -7.72 25.00
CA ALA A 392 -7.40 -6.97 25.11
C ALA A 392 -8.58 -7.93 24.86
N VAL A 393 -9.21 -8.41 25.94
CA VAL A 393 -10.59 -8.87 25.88
C VAL A 393 -11.45 -7.62 25.80
N SER A 394 -11.75 -7.14 24.59
CA SER A 394 -12.85 -6.19 24.42
C SER A 394 -14.16 -6.99 24.37
N CYS A 395 -14.89 -7.05 25.48
CA CYS A 395 -16.33 -7.27 25.41
C CYS A 395 -16.96 -5.98 24.86
N ALA A 396 -17.09 -5.90 23.54
CA ALA A 396 -18.01 -4.94 22.93
C ALA A 396 -19.41 -5.54 23.03
N VAL A 397 -20.18 -5.10 24.02
CA VAL A 397 -21.64 -5.27 24.00
C VAL A 397 -22.18 -4.19 23.08
N THR A 398 -22.30 -4.48 21.78
CA THR A 398 -23.23 -3.74 20.94
C THR A 398 -24.63 -4.25 21.27
N ARG A 399 -25.32 -3.52 22.15
CA ARG A 399 -26.78 -3.62 22.24
C ARG A 399 -27.34 -3.04 20.94
N SER A 400 -27.83 -3.90 20.05
CA SER A 400 -28.81 -3.49 19.05
C SER A 400 -30.13 -3.26 19.78
N GLY A 401 -30.49 -1.99 19.96
CA GLY A 401 -31.86 -1.54 20.16
C GLY A 401 -32.36 -0.97 18.85
#